data_AF-A0A0A1UWY0-F1
#
_entry.id   AF-A0A0A1UWY0-F1
#
_cell.length_a   1.000
_cell.length_b   1.000
_cell.length_c   1.000
_cell.angle_alpha   90.00
_cell.angle_beta   90.00
_cell.angle_gamma   90.00
#
_symmetry.space_group_name_H-M   'P 1'
#
loop_
_entity.id
_entity.type
_entity.pdbx_description
1 polymer ?
#
loop_
_entity_poly.entity_id
_entity_poly.type
_entity_poly.pdbx_seq_one_letter_code
_entity_poly.pdbx_strand_id
1 'polypeptide(L)'
;MATTHHPLDPLSAEEIEAAVAIVRETHQNVKFQIVSLHEPRKATMSEWLADRSHATKPPRVADVSVIAPGGNVGDGLVDLEKKQIVQWEWINGQQPIV
;
A
#
# COMPACT_ATOMS: atom_id res chain seq x y z
N MET A 1 -14.08 -2.98 21.85
CA MET A 1 -14.90 -3.27 20.66
C MET A 1 -13.97 -3.21 19.47
N ALA A 2 -13.84 -4.29 18.69
CA ALA A 2 -13.00 -4.25 17.49
C ALA A 2 -13.61 -3.22 16.54
N THR A 3 -12.93 -2.10 16.34
CA THR A 3 -13.29 -1.13 15.32
C THR A 3 -13.10 -1.81 13.97
N THR A 4 -14.19 -2.27 13.35
CA THR A 4 -14.15 -2.76 11.97
C THR A 4 -13.77 -1.60 11.08
N HIS A 5 -12.46 -1.45 10.81
CA HIS A 5 -11.93 -0.45 9.91
C HIS A 5 -12.59 -0.60 8.54
N HIS A 6 -13.14 0.51 8.05
CA HIS A 6 -13.70 0.58 6.72
C HIS A 6 -12.57 0.38 5.70
N PRO A 7 -12.80 -0.32 4.56
CA PRO A 7 -11.76 -0.53 3.55
C PRO A 7 -11.17 0.75 2.93
N LEU A 8 -11.86 1.89 3.08
CA LEU A 8 -11.37 3.22 2.67
C LEU A 8 -10.80 4.06 3.82
N ASP A 9 -10.75 3.51 5.05
CA ASP A 9 -10.08 4.20 6.15
C ASP A 9 -8.58 4.28 5.83
N PRO A 10 -7.93 5.44 6.05
CA PRO A 10 -6.50 5.60 5.86
C PRO A 10 -5.69 4.53 6.58
N LEU A 11 -4.44 4.35 6.16
CA LEU A 11 -3.52 3.46 6.86
C LEU A 11 -3.29 3.95 8.29
N SER A 12 -3.27 3.02 9.25
CA SER A 12 -2.85 3.31 10.61
C SER A 12 -1.32 3.47 10.69
N ALA A 13 -0.81 3.97 11.82
CA ALA A 13 0.62 4.08 12.04
C ALA A 13 1.31 2.70 11.96
N GLU A 14 0.70 1.68 12.55
CA GLU A 14 1.20 0.29 12.54
C GLU A 14 1.22 -0.29 11.12
N GLU A 15 0.24 0.06 10.29
CA GLU A 15 0.17 -0.37 8.89
C GLU A 15 1.25 0.29 8.03
N ILE A 16 1.50 1.58 8.26
CA ILE A 16 2.59 2.32 7.59
C ILE A 16 3.93 1.71 7.98
N GLU A 17 4.16 1.46 9.27
CA GLU A 17 5.38 0.80 9.76
C GLU A 17 5.57 -0.59 9.15
N ALA A 18 4.50 -1.38 9.07
CA ALA A 18 4.52 -2.70 8.45
C ALA A 18 4.86 -2.64 6.95
N ALA A 19 4.24 -1.72 6.20
CA ALA A 19 4.54 -1.51 4.78
C ALA A 19 6.02 -1.15 4.57
N VAL A 20 6.53 -0.21 5.37
CA VAL A 20 7.93 0.23 5.33
C VAL A 20 8.88 -0.93 5.65
N ALA A 21 8.56 -1.75 6.65
CA ALA A 21 9.37 -2.91 7.01
C ALA A 21 9.47 -3.91 5.85
N ILE A 22 8.33 -4.26 5.24
CA ILE A 22 8.27 -5.21 4.10
C ILE A 22 9.11 -4.68 2.92
N VAL A 23 8.99 -3.39 2.58
CA VAL A 23 9.78 -2.82 1.47
C VAL A 23 11.27 -2.83 1.78
N ARG A 24 11.67 -2.57 3.03
CA ARG A 24 13.09 -2.58 3.45
C ARG A 24 13.74 -3.95 3.40
N GLU A 25 12.97 -5.05 3.48
CA GLU A 25 13.51 -6.41 3.34
C GLU A 25 14.08 -6.64 1.94
N THR A 26 13.47 -6.04 0.91
CA THR A 26 13.88 -6.20 -0.50
C THR A 26 14.72 -5.02 -1.01
N HIS A 27 14.41 -3.80 -0.56
CA HIS A 27 15.00 -2.55 -1.06
C HIS A 27 15.69 -1.78 0.07
N GLN A 28 17.01 -1.94 0.16
CA GLN A 28 17.82 -1.26 1.17
C GLN A 28 18.18 0.18 0.74
N ASN A 29 18.41 1.05 1.72
CA ASN A 29 18.87 2.44 1.53
C ASN A 29 17.94 3.34 0.69
N VAL A 30 16.66 3.01 0.60
CA VAL A 30 15.65 3.87 -0.03
C VAL A 30 15.01 4.85 0.97
N LYS A 31 14.57 6.00 0.47
CA LYS A 31 13.78 7.00 1.21
C LYS A 31 12.33 6.91 0.77
N PHE A 32 11.40 6.90 1.72
CA PHE A 32 9.97 6.80 1.44
C PHE A 32 9.40 8.20 1.21
N GLN A 33 8.72 8.41 0.09
CA GLN A 33 8.02 9.66 -0.20
C GLN A 33 6.52 9.52 0.07
N ILE A 34 5.92 8.44 -0.40
CA ILE A 34 4.50 8.16 -0.24
C ILE A 34 4.36 6.78 0.37
N VAL A 35 3.54 6.69 1.43
CA VAL A 35 2.99 5.44 1.95
C VAL A 35 1.53 5.73 2.26
N SER A 36 0.64 5.31 1.37
CA SER A 36 -0.79 5.59 1.48
C SER A 36 -1.62 4.35 1.20
N LEU A 37 -2.91 4.40 1.53
CA LEU A 37 -3.82 3.32 1.19
C LEU A 37 -3.98 3.25 -0.33
N HIS A 38 -3.72 2.08 -0.90
CA HIS A 38 -4.19 1.77 -2.25
C HIS A 38 -5.67 1.43 -2.19
N GLU A 39 -6.52 2.36 -2.62
CA GLU A 39 -7.97 2.18 -2.54
C GLU A 39 -8.43 0.91 -3.28
N PRO A 40 -9.34 0.12 -2.69
CA PRO A 40 -9.91 -1.04 -3.35
C PRO A 40 -10.55 -0.70 -4.69
N ARG A 41 -10.49 -1.65 -5.62
CA ARG A 41 -11.18 -1.53 -6.92
C ARG A 41 -12.68 -1.31 -6.71
N LYS A 42 -13.25 -0.40 -7.52
CA LYS A 42 -14.67 -0.03 -7.45
C LYS A 42 -15.62 -1.23 -7.42
N ALA A 43 -15.38 -2.24 -8.25
CA ALA A 43 -16.22 -3.44 -8.32
C ALA A 43 -16.24 -4.19 -6.97
N THR A 44 -15.06 -4.54 -6.45
CA THR A 44 -14.89 -5.23 -5.16
C THR A 44 -15.46 -4.41 -4.00
N MET A 45 -15.24 -3.09 -4.01
CA MET A 45 -15.80 -2.23 -2.97
C MET A 45 -17.33 -2.16 -3.02
N SER A 46 -17.90 -2.10 -4.23
CA SER A 46 -19.35 -2.06 -4.42
C SER A 46 -20.02 -3.36 -3.99
N GLU A 47 -19.41 -4.50 -4.31
CA GLU A 47 -19.85 -5.83 -3.86
C GLU A 47 -19.81 -5.93 -2.33
N TRP A 48 -18.73 -5.47 -1.70
CA TRP A 48 -18.62 -5.46 -0.23
C TRP A 48 -19.64 -4.54 0.45
N LEU A 49 -19.92 -3.37 -0.14
CA LEU A 49 -20.93 -2.46 0.39
C LEU A 49 -22.35 -3.01 0.27
N ALA A 50 -22.65 -3.78 -0.79
CA ALA A 50 -23.95 -4.37 -1.02
C ALA A 50 -24.29 -5.49 -0.01
N ASP A 51 -23.29 -6.29 0.40
CA ASP A 51 -23.47 -7.34 1.42
C ASP A 51 -22.23 -7.47 2.32
N ARG A 52 -22.14 -6.62 3.35
CA ARG A 52 -21.02 -6.63 4.30
C ARG A 52 -20.92 -7.91 5.13
N SER A 53 -22.00 -8.69 5.22
CA SER A 53 -22.05 -9.93 6.02
C SER A 53 -21.47 -11.14 5.30
N HIS A 54 -21.61 -11.21 3.98
CA HIS A 54 -21.19 -12.38 3.19
C HIS A 54 -20.11 -12.07 2.15
N ALA A 55 -19.98 -10.82 1.73
CA ALA A 55 -18.95 -10.44 0.76
C ALA A 55 -17.56 -10.43 1.40
N THR A 56 -16.55 -10.79 0.60
CA THR A 56 -15.15 -10.75 1.03
C THR A 56 -14.72 -9.31 1.25
N LYS A 57 -14.15 -9.02 2.43
CA LYS A 57 -13.59 -7.70 2.71
C LYS A 57 -12.41 -7.43 1.75
N PRO A 58 -12.35 -6.27 1.09
CA PRO A 58 -11.22 -5.96 0.22
C PRO A 58 -9.89 -5.98 1.01
N PRO A 59 -8.80 -6.48 0.40
CA PRO A 59 -7.51 -6.55 1.06
C PRO A 59 -6.97 -5.14 1.32
N ARG A 60 -6.24 -4.98 2.43
CA ARG A 60 -5.54 -3.72 2.73
C ARG A 60 -4.18 -3.72 2.06
N VAL A 61 -4.05 -2.88 1.04
CA VAL A 61 -2.83 -2.72 0.24
C VAL A 61 -2.30 -1.31 0.44
N ALA A 62 -0.99 -1.17 0.68
CA ALA A 62 -0.30 0.11 0.72
C ALA A 62 0.32 0.41 -0.64
N ASP A 63 0.08 1.63 -1.14
CA ASP A 63 0.80 2.22 -2.26
C ASP A 63 2.05 2.92 -1.71
N VAL A 64 3.21 2.50 -2.20
CA VAL A 64 4.51 2.92 -1.67
C VAL A 64 5.37 3.45 -2.80
N SER A 65 5.78 4.71 -2.67
CA SER A 65 6.76 5.35 -3.56
C SER A 65 8.03 5.66 -2.80
N VAL A 66 9.17 5.27 -3.38
CA VAL A 66 10.50 5.43 -2.79
C VAL A 66 11.49 6.07 -3.75
N ILE A 67 12.51 6.70 -3.16
CA ILE A 67 13.67 7.25 -3.86
C ILE A 67 14.90 6.47 -3.42
N ALA A 68 15.53 5.77 -4.36
CA ALA A 68 16.78 5.07 -4.16
C ALA A 68 17.99 6.02 -4.35
N PRO A 69 19.19 5.64 -3.86
CA PRO A 69 20.41 6.39 -4.14
C PRO A 69 20.62 6.60 -5.64
N GLY A 70 21.05 7.80 -6.03
CA GLY A 70 21.16 8.18 -7.44
C GLY A 70 19.88 8.77 -8.05
N GLY A 71 18.80 8.89 -7.28
CA GLY A 71 17.57 9.56 -7.71
C GLY A 71 16.59 8.67 -8.49
N ASN A 72 16.80 7.35 -8.47
CA ASN A 72 15.86 6.40 -9.07
C ASN A 72 14.59 6.32 -8.23
N VAL A 73 13.44 6.44 -8.88
CA VAL A 73 12.13 6.33 -8.22
C VAL A 73 11.60 4.91 -8.38
N GLY A 74 11.06 4.33 -7.32
CA GLY A 74 10.41 3.04 -7.34
C GLY A 74 9.02 3.14 -6.74
N ASP A 75 8.03 2.58 -7.43
CA ASP A 75 6.65 2.51 -6.96
C ASP A 75 6.25 1.04 -6.77
N GLY A 76 5.45 0.77 -5.76
CA GLY A 76 5.05 -0.59 -5.44
C GLY A 76 3.78 -0.68 -4.63
N LEU A 77 3.15 -1.85 -4.73
CA LEU A 77 1.98 -2.21 -3.96
C LEU A 77 2.37 -3.28 -2.94
N VAL A 78 2.03 -3.06 -1.67
CA VAL A 78 2.33 -3.96 -0.55
C VAL A 78 1.04 -4.48 0.05
N ASP A 79 0.84 -5.79 0.00
CA ASP A 79 -0.30 -6.46 0.64
C ASP A 79 0.04 -6.69 2.12
N LEU A 80 -0.67 -5.99 3.02
CA LEU A 80 -0.39 -6.00 4.46
C LEU A 80 -0.84 -7.29 5.15
N GLU A 81 -1.88 -7.95 4.62
CA GLU A 81 -2.38 -9.22 5.14
C GLU A 81 -1.42 -10.36 4.77
N LYS A 82 -0.94 -10.37 3.53
CA LYS A 82 0.02 -11.36 3.03
C LYS A 82 1.47 -11.03 3.34
N LYS A 83 1.74 -9.83 3.87
CA LYS A 83 3.06 -9.31 4.24
C LYS A 83 4.09 -9.40 3.11
N GLN A 84 3.70 -8.97 1.91
CA GLN A 84 4.58 -9.06 0.73
C GLN A 84 4.33 -7.94 -0.28
N ILE A 85 5.36 -7.65 -1.08
CA ILE A 85 5.26 -6.79 -2.25
C ILE A 85 4.54 -7.57 -3.36
N VAL A 86 3.39 -7.09 -3.81
CA VAL A 86 2.61 -7.73 -4.89
C VAL A 86 2.87 -7.14 -6.26
N GLN A 87 3.39 -5.91 -6.31
CA GLN A 87 3.80 -5.23 -7.53
C GLN A 87 4.95 -4.27 -7.21
N TRP A 88 5.94 -4.17 -8.10
CA TRP A 88 7.03 -3.21 -8.00
C TRP A 88 7.49 -2.76 -9.39
N GLU A 89 7.76 -1.48 -9.56
CA GLU A 89 8.25 -0.89 -10.80
C GLU A 89 9.29 0.20 -10.50
N TRP A 90 10.43 0.16 -11.22
CA TRP A 90 11.40 1.25 -11.21
C TRP A 90 11.08 2.23 -12.34
N ILE A 91 10.82 3.48 -11.98
CA ILE A 91 10.39 4.52 -12.90
C ILE A 91 11.61 5.34 -13.35
N ASN A 92 11.87 5.31 -14.66
CA ASN A 92 12.94 6.08 -15.28
C ASN A 92 12.43 7.41 -15.82
N GLY A 93 13.20 8.48 -15.63
CA GLY A 93 12.94 9.79 -16.26
C GLY A 93 11.81 10.61 -15.62
N GLN A 94 11.29 10.20 -14.46
CA GLN A 94 10.34 10.98 -13.68
C GLN A 94 10.96 11.44 -12.36
N GLN A 95 10.47 12.58 -11.86
CA GLN A 95 10.83 13.11 -10.55
C GLN A 95 9.60 13.11 -9.66
N PRO A 96 9.75 12.78 -8.37
CA PRO A 96 8.63 12.61 -7.48
C PRO A 96 8.27 13.97 -6.84
N ILE A 97 7.09 14.09 -6.21
CA ILE A 97 6.58 15.39 -5.70
C ILE A 97 7.43 15.95 -4.54
N VAL A 98 7.64 17.27 -4.46
CA VAL A 98 8.41 17.92 -3.37
C VAL A 98 7.49 18.63 -2.39
#